data_AF-A0A8S1VUW9-F1
#
_entry.id   AF-A0A8S1VUW9-F1
#
_cell.length_a   1.000
_cell.length_b   1.000
_cell.length_c   1.000
_cell.angle_alpha   90.00
_cell.angle_beta   90.00
_cell.angle_gamma   90.00
#
_symmetry.space_group_name_H-M   'P 1'
#
loop_
_entity.id
_entity.type
_entity.pdbx_description
1 polymer ?
#
loop_
_entity_poly.entity_id
_entity_poly.type
_entity_poly.pdbx_seq_one_letter_code
_entity_poly.pdbx_strand_id
1 'polypeptide(L)'
;MDNQKYKVSLNMYDLSQGMAKQFSPMFLGKQIEAIWHTGIVVYGKEYYFGGGICAQTPKTTIYGYPIEERELGETEIPQSTFEEFLRSISSNYTMEKYDLFKNNCNNFTNECAQFLVGKGIPENITGLPQEFLNTQLGQMLKPIIEQITNKQASDQTEHFNYVYNQDLDVPQNFQNINPQIINQPQPQPQIVPQNQTVQAAQQQSQQHSSTDSNVVPIEDLESFFCLIESSPQCVIDFYTDWCGPCKTIKPVFHKLSIDNPHINFYNVNIDKVRELADSLQVTSIPTFIIYQNGEQKFRWTGGNQNTLHEYINKIK
;
A
#
# COMPACT_ATOMS: atom_id res chain seq x y z
N MET A 1 42.30 -0.84 -26.64
CA MET A 1 41.36 -1.71 -25.93
C MET A 1 40.04 -0.99 -26.03
N ASP A 2 39.07 -1.57 -26.71
CA ASP A 2 37.76 -0.94 -26.82
C ASP A 2 37.07 -1.07 -25.46
N ASN A 3 36.67 0.06 -24.86
CA ASN A 3 35.93 0.02 -23.60
C ASN A 3 34.59 -0.67 -23.85
N GLN A 4 34.36 -1.79 -23.14
CA GLN A 4 33.09 -2.48 -23.22
C GLN A 4 32.00 -1.59 -22.64
N LYS A 5 30.98 -1.32 -23.44
CA LYS A 5 29.81 -0.57 -23.02
C LYS A 5 28.69 -1.48 -22.57
N TYR A 6 27.98 -1.05 -21.54
CA TYR A 6 26.84 -1.74 -20.97
C TYR A 6 25.62 -0.82 -21.03
N LYS A 7 24.52 -1.30 -21.59
CA LYS A 7 23.25 -0.58 -21.60
C LYS A 7 22.71 -0.46 -20.17
N VAL A 8 22.22 0.73 -19.84
CA VAL A 8 21.60 1.07 -18.55
C VAL A 8 20.16 1.51 -18.82
N SER A 9 19.21 0.84 -18.17
CA SER A 9 17.78 1.18 -18.27
C SER A 9 17.12 1.25 -16.89
N LEU A 10 16.01 1.98 -16.84
CA LEU A 10 15.15 2.17 -15.69
C LEU A 10 13.89 1.32 -15.87
N ASN A 11 13.66 0.39 -14.97
CA ASN A 11 12.36 -0.26 -14.82
C ASN A 11 11.47 0.61 -13.92
N MET A 12 10.22 0.82 -14.32
CA MET A 12 9.25 1.62 -13.60
C MET A 12 7.98 0.80 -13.32
N TYR A 13 7.58 0.78 -12.05
CA TYR A 13 6.43 0.05 -11.54
C TYR A 13 5.46 1.02 -10.87
N ASP A 14 4.16 0.84 -11.09
CA ASP A 14 3.13 1.55 -10.34
C ASP A 14 2.62 0.68 -9.20
N LEU A 15 3.03 1.00 -7.97
CA LEU A 15 2.55 0.32 -6.76
C LEU A 15 1.06 0.53 -6.51
N SER A 16 0.43 1.50 -7.18
CA SER A 16 -1.01 1.75 -7.12
C SER A 16 -1.81 1.08 -8.25
N GLN A 17 -1.15 0.36 -9.17
CA GLN A 17 -1.78 -0.37 -10.28
C GLN A 17 -2.82 0.44 -11.08
N GLY A 18 -2.60 1.75 -11.24
CA GLY A 18 -3.49 2.70 -11.92
C GLY A 18 -4.43 3.49 -10.99
N MET A 19 -4.56 3.11 -9.72
CA MET A 19 -5.40 3.83 -8.74
C MET A 19 -4.94 5.27 -8.53
N ALA A 20 -3.62 5.54 -8.47
CA ALA A 20 -3.13 6.91 -8.36
C ALA A 20 -3.64 7.74 -9.54
N LYS A 21 -3.52 7.24 -10.77
CA LYS A 21 -3.99 7.94 -11.98
C LYS A 21 -5.49 8.21 -11.99
N GLN A 22 -6.27 7.25 -11.50
CA GLN A 22 -7.74 7.31 -11.46
C GLN A 22 -8.26 8.25 -10.36
N PHE A 23 -7.67 8.18 -9.16
CA PHE A 23 -8.24 8.81 -7.96
C PHE A 23 -7.49 10.08 -7.52
N SER A 24 -6.20 10.26 -7.81
CA SER A 24 -5.47 11.47 -7.38
C SER A 24 -6.13 12.81 -7.75
N PRO A 25 -6.80 13.01 -8.90
CA PRO A 25 -7.45 14.30 -9.18
C PRO A 25 -8.57 14.63 -8.17
N MET A 26 -9.24 13.60 -7.66
CA MET A 26 -10.36 13.69 -6.73
C MET A 26 -9.92 13.96 -5.28
N PHE A 27 -8.78 13.39 -4.86
CA PHE A 27 -8.25 13.54 -3.49
C PHE A 27 -7.24 14.68 -3.34
N LEU A 28 -6.43 14.96 -4.36
CA LEU A 28 -5.30 15.88 -4.32
C LEU A 28 -5.50 17.16 -5.15
N GLY A 29 -6.57 17.23 -5.95
CA GLY A 29 -6.77 18.31 -6.93
C GLY A 29 -5.74 18.29 -8.08
N LYS A 30 -4.91 17.25 -8.16
CA LYS A 30 -3.84 17.08 -9.14
C LYS A 30 -3.78 15.61 -9.57
N GLN A 31 -3.56 15.35 -10.85
CA GLN A 31 -3.27 14.01 -11.34
C GLN A 31 -1.82 13.61 -11.03
N ILE A 32 -1.67 12.45 -10.41
CA ILE A 32 -0.45 11.67 -10.20
C ILE A 32 -0.57 10.44 -11.10
N GLU A 33 0.39 10.21 -11.99
CA GLU A 33 0.30 9.12 -12.97
C GLU A 33 0.47 7.72 -12.37
N ALA A 34 1.22 7.58 -11.27
CA ALA A 34 1.52 6.32 -10.59
C ALA A 34 2.15 6.58 -9.22
N ILE A 35 2.16 5.58 -8.32
CA ILE A 35 3.06 5.53 -7.16
C ILE A 35 4.31 4.76 -7.58
N TRP A 36 5.35 5.48 -7.98
CA TRP A 36 6.53 4.88 -8.58
C TRP A 36 7.39 4.08 -7.60
N HIS A 37 7.62 2.81 -7.93
CA HIS A 37 8.81 2.06 -7.55
C HIS A 37 9.71 1.90 -8.79
N THR A 38 11.04 1.95 -8.62
CA THR A 38 11.98 1.89 -9.75
C THR A 38 13.19 1.01 -9.49
N GLY A 39 13.61 0.27 -10.50
CA GLY A 39 14.85 -0.53 -10.50
C GLY A 39 15.82 -0.05 -11.60
N ILE A 40 17.13 -0.08 -11.31
CA ILE A 40 18.17 0.15 -12.31
C ILE A 40 18.60 -1.19 -12.92
N VAL A 41 18.53 -1.32 -14.24
CA VAL A 41 18.87 -2.54 -14.97
C VAL A 41 20.17 -2.35 -15.73
N VAL A 42 21.18 -3.15 -15.37
CA VAL A 42 22.52 -3.15 -15.96
C VAL A 42 23.22 -4.49 -15.67
N TYR A 43 24.17 -4.91 -16.50
CA TYR A 43 24.89 -6.20 -16.38
C TYR A 43 23.98 -7.45 -16.33
N GLY A 44 22.75 -7.36 -16.86
CA GLY A 44 21.75 -8.43 -16.81
C GLY A 44 21.04 -8.59 -15.46
N LYS A 45 21.29 -7.71 -14.49
CA LYS A 45 20.62 -7.66 -13.19
C LYS A 45 19.78 -6.39 -13.06
N GLU A 46 18.72 -6.47 -12.27
CA GLU A 46 17.91 -5.36 -11.78
C GLU A 46 18.26 -5.10 -10.32
N TYR A 47 18.68 -3.87 -10.00
CA TYR A 47 19.04 -3.44 -8.65
C TYR A 47 18.01 -2.43 -8.13
N TYR A 48 17.56 -2.60 -6.90
CA TYR A 48 16.54 -1.76 -6.25
C TYR A 48 16.72 -1.77 -4.73
N PHE A 49 16.04 -0.86 -4.02
CA PHE A 49 16.02 -0.82 -2.56
C PHE A 49 14.67 -1.31 -2.02
N GLY A 50 14.71 -2.38 -1.24
CA GLY A 50 13.56 -2.96 -0.55
C GLY A 50 14.02 -3.73 0.70
N GLY A 51 14.12 -3.04 1.84
CA GLY A 51 14.72 -3.58 3.07
C GLY A 51 16.27 -3.64 3.07
N GLY A 52 16.87 -3.65 1.87
CA GLY A 52 18.31 -3.56 1.60
C GLY A 52 18.56 -3.33 0.11
N ILE A 53 19.82 -3.23 -0.32
CA ILE A 53 20.17 -3.18 -1.76
C ILE A 53 19.97 -4.58 -2.36
N CYS A 54 18.85 -4.76 -3.04
CA CYS A 54 18.50 -5.97 -3.75
C CYS A 54 19.14 -6.00 -5.14
N ALA A 55 19.45 -7.20 -5.64
CA ALA A 55 19.87 -7.46 -7.01
C ALA A 55 19.24 -8.77 -7.48
N GLN A 56 18.43 -8.72 -8.55
CA GLN A 56 17.70 -9.88 -9.07
C GLN A 56 17.75 -9.95 -10.61
N THR A 57 17.21 -11.01 -11.20
CA THR A 57 16.97 -11.05 -12.65
C THR A 57 15.82 -10.08 -12.98
N PRO A 58 15.92 -9.24 -14.02
CA PRO A 58 14.82 -8.34 -14.38
C PRO A 58 13.51 -9.10 -14.61
N LYS A 59 12.39 -8.51 -14.18
CA LYS A 59 11.04 -9.10 -14.31
C LYS A 59 10.78 -10.36 -13.44
N THR A 60 11.70 -10.71 -12.53
CA THR A 60 11.48 -11.75 -11.50
C THR A 60 11.36 -11.15 -10.09
N THR A 61 11.17 -9.83 -9.98
CA THR A 61 10.99 -9.13 -8.71
C THR A 61 9.57 -9.35 -8.17
N ILE A 62 9.35 -9.05 -6.89
CA ILE A 62 8.02 -9.11 -6.26
C ILE A 62 7.00 -8.14 -6.89
N TYR A 63 7.48 -7.15 -7.64
CA TYR A 63 6.67 -6.17 -8.37
C TYR A 63 6.27 -6.64 -9.77
N GLY A 64 6.72 -7.83 -10.19
CA GLY A 64 6.35 -8.46 -11.45
C GLY A 64 6.98 -7.78 -12.68
N TYR A 65 6.13 -7.37 -13.63
CA TYR A 65 6.55 -6.73 -14.87
C TYR A 65 6.50 -5.21 -14.76
N PRO A 66 7.55 -4.47 -15.18
CA PRO A 66 7.50 -3.02 -15.20
C PRO A 66 6.43 -2.53 -16.18
N ILE A 67 5.75 -1.44 -15.82
CA ILE A 67 4.78 -0.78 -16.71
C ILE A 67 5.46 0.12 -17.74
N GLU A 68 6.70 0.54 -17.46
CA GLU A 68 7.57 1.23 -18.41
C GLU A 68 9.03 0.77 -18.24
N GLU A 69 9.72 0.52 -19.35
CA GLU A 69 11.18 0.32 -19.41
C GLU A 69 11.79 1.50 -20.19
N ARG A 70 12.60 2.31 -19.52
CA ARG A 70 13.18 3.54 -20.10
C ARG A 70 14.69 3.44 -20.20
N GLU A 71 15.24 3.63 -21.40
CA GLU A 71 16.70 3.69 -21.58
C GLU A 71 17.28 4.97 -20.97
N LEU A 72 18.31 4.85 -20.13
CA LEU A 72 19.03 5.98 -19.54
C LEU A 72 20.34 6.28 -20.27
N GLY A 73 20.94 5.26 -20.89
CA GLY A 73 22.12 5.39 -21.76
C GLY A 73 23.02 4.17 -21.71
N GLU A 74 24.31 4.39 -21.91
CA GLU A 74 25.37 3.39 -21.81
C GLU A 74 26.39 3.80 -20.75
N THR A 75 26.99 2.83 -20.07
CA THR A 75 28.12 3.02 -19.17
C THR A 75 29.35 2.25 -19.64
N GLU A 76 30.53 2.78 -19.37
CA GLU A 76 31.82 2.08 -19.51
C GLU A 76 32.35 1.60 -18.14
N ILE A 77 31.59 1.81 -17.06
CA ILE A 77 31.95 1.36 -15.72
C ILE A 77 31.87 -0.17 -15.64
N PRO A 78 32.91 -0.87 -15.18
CA PRO A 78 32.87 -2.31 -14.96
C PRO A 78 31.89 -2.69 -13.84
N GLN A 79 31.24 -3.85 -13.97
CA GLN A 79 30.31 -4.38 -12.95
C GLN A 79 30.94 -4.39 -11.54
N SER A 80 32.20 -4.79 -11.41
CA SER A 80 32.90 -4.82 -10.11
C SER A 80 33.00 -3.44 -9.46
N THR A 81 33.24 -2.38 -10.25
CA THR A 81 33.31 -1.00 -9.77
C THR A 81 31.93 -0.48 -9.36
N PHE A 82 30.87 -0.90 -10.05
CA PHE A 82 29.50 -0.63 -9.61
C PHE A 82 29.15 -1.38 -8.32
N GLU A 83 29.56 -2.64 -8.17
CA GLU A 83 29.36 -3.42 -6.94
C GLU A 83 30.15 -2.86 -5.74
N GLU A 84 31.35 -2.31 -5.95
CA GLU A 84 32.09 -1.54 -4.95
C GLU A 84 31.36 -0.25 -4.55
N PHE A 85 30.80 0.48 -5.51
CA PHE A 85 29.94 1.64 -5.24
C PHE A 85 28.71 1.25 -4.41
N LEU A 86 27.97 0.21 -4.80
CA LEU A 86 26.82 -0.31 -4.06
C LEU A 86 27.20 -0.70 -2.62
N ARG A 87 28.35 -1.35 -2.41
CA ARG A 87 28.87 -1.64 -1.06
C ARG A 87 29.14 -0.35 -0.28
N SER A 88 29.71 0.69 -0.90
CA SER A 88 29.99 1.97 -0.22
C SER A 88 28.73 2.71 0.24
N ILE A 89 27.64 2.66 -0.53
CA ILE A 89 26.36 3.30 -0.18
C ILE A 89 25.42 2.40 0.64
N SER A 90 25.69 1.09 0.74
CA SER A 90 24.82 0.11 1.42
C SER A 90 24.39 0.51 2.82
N SER A 91 25.27 1.14 3.59
CA SER A 91 24.98 1.62 4.95
C SER A 91 23.92 2.73 5.01
N ASN A 92 23.57 3.38 3.89
CA ASN A 92 22.49 4.36 3.77
C ASN A 92 21.15 3.74 3.35
N TYR A 93 21.20 2.55 2.76
CA TYR A 93 20.06 1.83 2.18
C TYR A 93 19.74 0.58 3.02
N THR A 94 19.47 0.80 4.31
CA THR A 94 19.02 -0.20 5.28
C THR A 94 17.55 -0.01 5.63
N MET A 95 16.88 -1.07 6.09
CA MET A 95 15.48 -0.99 6.57
C MET A 95 15.29 0.08 7.66
N GLU A 96 16.25 0.24 8.58
CA GLU A 96 16.25 1.29 9.62
C GLU A 96 16.30 2.72 9.08
N LYS A 97 16.86 2.91 7.87
CA LYS A 97 16.99 4.22 7.20
C LYS A 97 15.92 4.44 6.13
N TYR A 98 15.03 3.50 5.87
CA TYR A 98 13.98 3.64 4.87
C TYR A 98 13.00 4.75 5.28
N ASP A 99 12.85 5.77 4.43
CA ASP A 99 11.90 6.87 4.59
C ASP A 99 11.17 7.05 3.26
N LEU A 100 9.86 6.82 3.24
CA LEU A 100 9.05 6.87 2.02
C LEU A 100 9.18 8.20 1.27
N PHE A 101 9.45 9.31 1.97
CA PHE A 101 9.53 10.65 1.38
C PHE A 101 10.96 11.07 1.03
N LYS A 102 11.98 10.57 1.73
CA LYS A 102 13.36 11.09 1.65
C LYS A 102 14.44 10.06 1.30
N ASN A 103 14.21 8.79 1.59
CA ASN A 103 15.18 7.72 1.39
C ASN A 103 14.44 6.43 1.03
N ASN A 104 13.92 6.42 -0.20
CA ASN A 104 13.14 5.32 -0.78
C ASN A 104 13.86 4.74 -2.01
N CYS A 105 13.22 3.81 -2.71
CA CYS A 105 13.82 3.18 -3.89
C CYS A 105 14.17 4.15 -5.03
N ASN A 106 13.41 5.22 -5.20
CA ASN A 106 13.67 6.22 -6.23
C ASN A 106 14.93 7.05 -5.92
N ASN A 107 15.27 7.25 -4.63
CA ASN A 107 16.54 7.85 -4.22
C ASN A 107 17.72 6.93 -4.59
N PHE A 108 17.65 5.66 -4.22
CA PHE A 108 18.65 4.63 -4.54
C PHE A 108 18.90 4.52 -6.06
N THR A 109 17.83 4.37 -6.84
CA THR A 109 17.88 4.22 -8.29
C THR A 109 18.41 5.50 -8.95
N ASN A 110 18.12 6.68 -8.38
CA ASN A 110 18.70 7.94 -8.83
C ASN A 110 20.21 8.03 -8.59
N GLU A 111 20.71 7.65 -7.40
CA GLU A 111 22.16 7.60 -7.14
C GLU A 111 22.87 6.63 -8.09
N CYS A 112 22.28 5.45 -8.33
CA CYS A 112 22.83 4.48 -9.27
C CYS A 112 22.86 5.01 -10.71
N ALA A 113 21.80 5.69 -11.17
CA ALA A 113 21.78 6.32 -12.48
C ALA A 113 22.84 7.43 -12.60
N GLN A 114 22.98 8.27 -11.58
CA GLN A 114 24.00 9.33 -11.54
C GLN A 114 25.42 8.75 -11.60
N PHE A 115 25.68 7.66 -10.89
CA PHE A 115 26.97 6.97 -10.92
C PHE A 115 27.24 6.33 -12.28
N LEU A 116 26.29 5.57 -12.84
CA LEU A 116 26.47 4.79 -14.06
C LEU A 116 26.52 5.64 -15.34
N VAL A 117 25.63 6.63 -15.49
CA VAL A 117 25.45 7.40 -16.74
C VAL A 117 25.56 8.92 -16.56
N GLY A 118 25.95 9.40 -15.38
CA GLY A 118 26.16 10.83 -15.10
C GLY A 118 24.88 11.66 -15.03
N LYS A 119 23.70 11.02 -14.97
CA LYS A 119 22.38 11.67 -14.99
C LYS A 119 21.42 10.99 -14.01
N GLY A 120 20.55 11.77 -13.38
CA GLY A 120 19.48 11.24 -12.54
C GLY A 120 18.35 10.57 -13.34
N ILE A 121 17.44 9.94 -12.61
CA ILE A 121 16.17 9.45 -13.15
C ILE A 121 15.17 10.63 -13.29
N PRO A 122 14.05 10.48 -14.04
CA PRO A 122 13.11 11.56 -14.31
C PRO A 122 12.57 12.27 -13.05
N GLU A 123 12.53 13.62 -13.09
CA GLU A 123 12.09 14.46 -11.95
C GLU A 123 10.65 14.18 -11.50
N ASN A 124 9.78 13.74 -12.41
CA ASN A 124 8.40 13.34 -12.09
C ASN A 124 8.30 12.05 -11.25
N ILE A 125 9.43 11.36 -11.01
CA ILE A 125 9.55 10.20 -10.12
C ILE A 125 10.15 10.65 -8.79
N THR A 126 11.32 11.29 -8.81
CA THR A 126 12.05 11.71 -7.60
C THR A 126 11.37 12.87 -6.86
N GLY A 127 10.68 13.76 -7.58
CA GLY A 127 9.92 14.86 -7.00
C GLY A 127 8.56 14.45 -6.42
N LEU A 128 8.00 13.31 -6.83
CA LEU A 128 6.64 12.88 -6.47
C LEU A 128 6.32 12.94 -4.97
N PRO A 129 7.20 12.48 -4.04
CA PRO A 129 6.90 12.55 -2.62
C PRO A 129 6.78 14.00 -2.12
N GLN A 130 7.61 14.91 -2.62
CA GLN A 130 7.54 16.34 -2.27
C GLN A 130 6.32 17.02 -2.90
N GLU A 131 5.95 16.65 -4.13
CA GLU A 131 4.71 17.14 -4.75
C GLU A 131 3.48 16.74 -3.94
N PHE A 132 3.43 15.51 -3.45
CA PHE A 132 2.37 15.04 -2.54
C PHE A 132 2.38 15.82 -1.22
N LEU A 133 3.53 15.98 -0.57
CA LEU A 133 3.67 16.75 0.69
C LEU A 133 3.36 18.25 0.54
N ASN A 134 3.38 18.80 -0.67
CA ASN A 134 2.94 20.17 -0.94
C ASN A 134 1.40 20.31 -0.97
N THR A 135 0.64 19.21 -0.97
CA THR A 135 -0.84 19.23 -0.88
C THR A 135 -1.31 19.26 0.57
N GLN A 136 -2.51 19.81 0.81
CA GLN A 136 -3.12 19.82 2.15
C GLN A 136 -3.34 18.40 2.69
N LEU A 137 -3.77 17.47 1.82
CA LEU A 137 -3.95 16.07 2.17
C LEU A 137 -2.61 15.40 2.52
N GLY A 138 -1.55 15.64 1.74
CA GLY A 138 -0.22 15.11 2.02
C GLY A 138 0.36 15.61 3.35
N GLN A 139 0.11 16.87 3.72
CA GLN A 139 0.49 17.39 5.04
C GLN A 139 -0.27 16.71 6.18
N MET A 140 -1.56 16.38 5.98
CA MET A 140 -2.38 15.68 6.95
C MET A 140 -1.98 14.19 7.10
N LEU A 141 -1.71 13.50 5.99
CA LEU A 141 -1.38 12.08 5.98
C LEU A 141 0.08 11.79 6.32
N LYS A 142 1.00 12.74 6.13
CA LYS A 142 2.44 12.58 6.44
C LYS A 142 2.72 11.87 7.78
N PRO A 143 2.22 12.34 8.95
CA PRO A 143 2.51 11.67 10.23
C PRO A 143 1.95 10.25 10.31
N ILE A 144 0.84 9.95 9.63
CA ILE A 144 0.25 8.60 9.57
C ILE A 144 1.13 7.69 8.71
N ILE A 145 1.54 8.17 7.54
CA ILE A 145 2.43 7.45 6.61
C ILE A 145 3.81 7.20 7.24
N GLU A 146 4.38 8.18 7.94
CA GLU A 146 5.62 8.01 8.72
C GLU A 146 5.44 6.95 9.82
N GLN A 147 4.29 6.90 10.53
CA GLN A 147 4.00 5.85 11.52
C GLN A 147 3.86 4.46 10.89
N ILE A 148 3.14 4.32 9.76
CA ILE A 148 2.98 3.05 9.04
C ILE A 148 4.32 2.53 8.55
N THR A 149 5.13 3.40 7.94
CA THR A 149 6.46 3.05 7.41
C THR A 149 7.39 2.55 8.53
N ASN A 150 7.42 3.24 9.67
CA ASN A 150 8.20 2.84 10.84
C ASN A 150 7.71 1.51 11.46
N LYS A 151 6.40 1.24 11.42
CA LYS A 151 5.83 -0.02 11.90
C LYS A 151 6.14 -1.19 10.95
N GLN A 152 6.04 -0.99 9.64
CA GLN A 152 6.43 -2.00 8.66
C GLN A 152 7.93 -2.35 8.75
N ALA A 153 8.80 -1.37 9.02
CA ALA A 153 10.21 -1.61 9.30
C ALA A 153 10.45 -2.48 10.55
N SER A 154 9.57 -2.44 11.56
CA SER A 154 9.64 -3.39 12.69
C SER A 154 9.07 -4.78 12.37
N ASP A 155 7.95 -4.86 11.65
CA ASP A 155 7.24 -6.12 11.39
C ASP A 155 7.88 -6.97 10.26
N GLN A 156 8.65 -6.36 9.33
CA GLN A 156 9.21 -7.06 8.15
C GLN A 156 10.57 -7.76 8.37
N THR A 157 11.08 -7.78 9.60
CA THR A 157 12.36 -8.42 9.94
C THR A 157 12.40 -9.94 9.71
N GLU A 158 11.25 -10.64 9.72
CA GLU A 158 11.23 -12.08 9.49
C GLU A 158 11.16 -12.48 8.00
N HIS A 159 10.55 -11.67 7.12
CA HIS A 159 10.28 -12.11 5.75
C HIS A 159 11.45 -11.83 4.76
N PHE A 160 12.18 -10.72 4.94
CA PHE A 160 13.27 -10.31 4.04
C PHE A 160 14.56 -11.14 4.20
N ASN A 161 14.78 -11.75 5.36
CA ASN A 161 15.97 -12.56 5.63
C ASN A 161 16.09 -13.82 4.75
N TYR A 162 15.00 -14.25 4.09
CA TYR A 162 14.96 -15.49 3.30
C TYR A 162 15.55 -15.37 1.87
N VAL A 163 15.64 -14.15 1.32
CA VAL A 163 15.97 -13.92 -0.11
C VAL A 163 17.45 -13.55 -0.35
N TYR A 164 18.18 -13.17 0.69
CA TYR A 164 19.42 -12.37 0.55
C TYR A 164 20.72 -13.17 0.35
N ASN A 165 20.70 -14.51 0.32
CA ASN A 165 21.89 -15.35 0.57
C ASN A 165 22.34 -16.30 -0.56
N GLN A 166 22.02 -16.07 -1.85
CA GLN A 166 22.47 -16.97 -2.93
C GLN A 166 23.30 -16.38 -4.08
N ASP A 167 23.16 -15.10 -4.48
CA ASP A 167 23.76 -14.59 -5.74
C ASP A 167 24.68 -13.35 -5.62
N LEU A 168 25.27 -13.15 -4.45
CA LEU A 168 26.45 -12.29 -4.25
C LEU A 168 27.51 -13.09 -3.50
N ASP A 169 28.69 -13.24 -4.12
CA ASP A 169 29.80 -14.07 -3.63
C ASP A 169 30.53 -13.36 -2.46
N VAL A 170 29.86 -13.32 -1.31
CA VAL A 170 30.30 -12.64 -0.09
C VAL A 170 30.92 -13.68 0.86
N PRO A 171 32.20 -13.54 1.27
CA PRO A 171 32.84 -14.48 2.18
C PRO A 171 32.09 -14.66 3.51
N GLN A 172 31.83 -15.92 3.86
CA GLN A 172 31.19 -16.37 5.11
C GLN A 172 32.00 -15.98 6.36
N ASN A 173 31.88 -14.74 6.81
CA ASN A 173 32.25 -14.29 8.16
C ASN A 173 31.30 -13.16 8.59
N PHE A 174 30.96 -13.13 9.89
CA PHE A 174 29.94 -12.27 10.52
C PHE A 174 28.46 -12.69 10.36
N GLN A 175 28.19 -14.00 10.37
CA GLN A 175 27.03 -14.46 11.14
C GLN A 175 27.40 -14.45 12.63
N ASN A 176 26.77 -13.58 13.43
CA ASN A 176 26.47 -13.77 14.88
C ASN A 176 26.04 -12.44 15.54
N ILE A 177 24.74 -12.28 15.81
CA ILE A 177 24.24 -11.52 16.97
C ILE A 177 23.20 -12.41 17.68
N ASN A 178 23.29 -12.49 19.01
CA ASN A 178 22.79 -13.61 19.81
C ASN A 178 21.41 -13.30 20.47
N PRO A 179 20.33 -14.11 20.34
CA PRO A 179 18.97 -13.77 20.79
C PRO A 179 18.68 -13.81 22.31
N GLN A 180 19.64 -13.55 23.20
CA GLN A 180 19.54 -13.89 24.64
C GLN A 180 19.69 -12.73 25.64
N ILE A 181 19.30 -11.49 25.28
CA ILE A 181 19.30 -10.35 26.20
C ILE A 181 17.96 -9.57 26.19
N ILE A 182 16.86 -10.24 26.55
CA ILE A 182 15.59 -9.56 26.93
C ILE A 182 14.96 -10.22 28.18
N ASN A 183 15.79 -10.63 29.15
CA ASN A 183 15.33 -11.25 30.40
C ASN A 183 16.11 -10.73 31.62
N GLN A 184 15.91 -9.45 31.97
CA GLN A 184 16.07 -8.95 33.35
C GLN A 184 14.99 -7.89 33.68
N PRO A 185 14.49 -7.83 34.92
CA PRO A 185 13.34 -6.98 35.28
C PRO A 185 13.75 -5.57 35.75
N GLN A 186 12.85 -4.60 35.55
CA GLN A 186 12.96 -3.22 36.05
C GLN A 186 11.62 -2.76 36.71
N PRO A 187 11.64 -1.76 37.61
CA PRO A 187 10.80 -1.80 38.82
C PRO A 187 9.44 -1.06 38.79
N GLN A 188 8.56 -1.43 39.73
CA GLN A 188 7.24 -0.81 39.98
C GLN A 188 7.28 0.42 40.91
N PRO A 189 6.34 1.38 40.74
CA PRO A 189 5.87 2.28 41.80
C PRO A 189 4.58 1.79 42.53
N GLN A 190 4.33 2.33 43.74
CA GLN A 190 3.40 1.82 44.78
C GLN A 190 2.62 2.96 45.49
N ILE A 191 1.51 2.82 46.25
CA ILE A 191 0.47 1.78 46.52
C ILE A 191 -0.71 2.49 47.21
N VAL A 192 -2.00 2.14 46.94
CA VAL A 192 -3.13 2.26 47.92
C VAL A 192 -4.36 1.39 47.50
N PRO A 193 -5.29 0.98 48.41
CA PRO A 193 -5.61 -0.45 48.50
C PRO A 193 -7.11 -0.87 48.56
N GLN A 194 -7.30 -2.18 48.32
CA GLN A 194 -8.32 -3.10 48.88
C GLN A 194 -9.82 -2.96 48.55
N ASN A 195 -10.26 -3.97 47.77
CA ASN A 195 -11.34 -4.93 48.10
C ASN A 195 -12.78 -4.44 48.37
N GLN A 196 -13.65 -4.68 47.38
CA GLN A 196 -15.08 -5.10 47.42
C GLN A 196 -15.71 -4.61 46.10
N THR A 197 -16.01 -5.43 45.09
CA THR A 197 -16.91 -6.59 45.13
C THR A 197 -16.70 -7.47 43.89
N VAL A 198 -16.58 -8.79 44.08
CA VAL A 198 -16.71 -9.78 42.99
C VAL A 198 -18.19 -10.10 42.81
N GLN A 199 -18.93 -9.30 42.03
CA GLN A 199 -20.27 -9.60 41.47
C GLN A 199 -20.84 -8.42 40.64
N ALA A 200 -20.20 -8.07 39.52
CA ALA A 200 -20.78 -7.18 38.51
C ALA A 200 -20.34 -7.47 37.06
N ALA A 201 -19.51 -8.49 36.82
CA ALA A 201 -19.03 -8.88 35.49
C ALA A 201 -20.01 -9.82 34.74
N GLN A 202 -21.32 -9.55 34.85
CA GLN A 202 -22.38 -10.25 34.11
C GLN A 202 -23.57 -9.31 33.83
N GLN A 203 -23.33 -8.20 33.12
CA GLN A 203 -24.34 -7.53 32.28
C GLN A 203 -23.71 -6.38 31.48
N GLN A 204 -24.08 -6.29 30.19
CA GLN A 204 -23.80 -5.23 29.21
C GLN A 204 -22.58 -5.36 28.28
N SER A 205 -22.56 -6.46 27.51
CA SER A 205 -22.16 -6.45 26.09
C SER A 205 -22.84 -7.60 25.32
N GLN A 206 -24.18 -7.58 25.29
CA GLN A 206 -24.99 -8.37 24.36
C GLN A 206 -25.74 -7.42 23.41
N GLN A 207 -25.93 -7.85 22.16
CA GLN A 207 -26.40 -7.13 20.96
C GLN A 207 -25.22 -6.52 20.14
N HIS A 208 -24.85 -7.02 18.96
CA HIS A 208 -25.43 -8.07 18.10
C HIS A 208 -24.38 -9.06 17.59
N SER A 209 -24.77 -10.33 17.51
CA SER A 209 -24.20 -11.31 16.58
C SER A 209 -25.29 -11.76 15.61
N SER A 210 -25.03 -11.80 14.31
CA SER A 210 -25.84 -12.55 13.34
C SER A 210 -24.99 -12.87 12.11
N THR A 211 -24.78 -14.16 11.84
CA THR A 211 -23.98 -14.70 10.73
C THR A 211 -24.79 -14.80 9.44
N ASP A 212 -25.55 -13.75 9.10
CA ASP A 212 -26.62 -13.76 8.09
C ASP A 212 -26.36 -12.80 6.90
N SER A 213 -25.10 -12.57 6.54
CA SER A 213 -24.73 -11.83 5.32
C SER A 213 -23.26 -11.95 4.94
N ASN A 214 -22.97 -11.93 3.64
CA ASN A 214 -21.62 -11.83 3.07
C ASN A 214 -21.21 -10.36 2.82
N VAL A 215 -21.72 -9.41 3.62
CA VAL A 215 -21.39 -7.99 3.51
C VAL A 215 -20.21 -7.67 4.44
N VAL A 216 -19.09 -7.23 3.87
CA VAL A 216 -17.88 -6.87 4.63
C VAL A 216 -17.83 -5.35 4.86
N PRO A 217 -17.62 -4.87 6.10
CA PRO A 217 -17.48 -3.44 6.35
C PRO A 217 -16.13 -2.91 5.86
N ILE A 218 -16.13 -1.69 5.32
CA ILE A 218 -14.95 -0.90 4.99
C ILE A 218 -14.85 0.21 6.03
N GLU A 219 -13.80 0.18 6.84
CA GLU A 219 -13.62 1.10 7.98
C GLU A 219 -12.60 2.22 7.73
N ASP A 220 -11.86 2.16 6.62
CA ASP A 220 -10.77 3.08 6.27
C ASP A 220 -10.51 3.11 4.74
N LEU A 221 -9.62 4.03 4.30
CA LEU A 221 -9.25 4.23 2.89
C LEU A 221 -8.38 3.09 2.31
N GLU A 222 -7.50 2.49 3.11
CA GLU A 222 -6.58 1.44 2.65
C GLU A 222 -7.36 0.16 2.32
N SER A 223 -8.22 -0.25 3.26
CA SER A 223 -9.20 -1.31 3.09
C SER A 223 -10.07 -1.10 1.86
N PHE A 224 -10.54 0.13 1.60
CA PHE A 224 -11.33 0.45 0.40
C PHE A 224 -10.57 0.12 -0.89
N PHE A 225 -9.34 0.63 -1.04
CA PHE A 225 -8.53 0.43 -2.23
C PHE A 225 -8.21 -1.07 -2.44
N CYS A 226 -7.70 -1.74 -1.41
CA CYS A 226 -7.39 -3.17 -1.46
C CYS A 226 -8.60 -4.03 -1.86
N LEU A 227 -9.80 -3.69 -1.39
CA LEU A 227 -11.03 -4.46 -1.68
C LEU A 227 -11.62 -4.20 -3.07
N ILE A 228 -11.48 -3.00 -3.65
CA ILE A 228 -11.93 -2.76 -5.04
C ILE A 228 -10.99 -3.34 -6.09
N GLU A 229 -9.69 -3.48 -5.79
CA GLU A 229 -8.71 -4.14 -6.69
C GLU A 229 -8.82 -5.66 -6.63
N SER A 230 -8.82 -6.24 -5.42
CA SER A 230 -8.89 -7.70 -5.23
C SER A 230 -10.25 -8.30 -5.58
N SER A 231 -11.27 -7.46 -5.80
CA SER A 231 -12.58 -7.87 -6.31
C SER A 231 -12.63 -7.80 -7.84
N PRO A 232 -12.82 -8.94 -8.54
CA PRO A 232 -13.22 -8.90 -9.95
C PRO A 232 -14.49 -8.07 -10.16
N GLN A 233 -15.39 -8.11 -9.16
CA GLN A 233 -16.60 -7.32 -9.13
C GLN A 233 -17.11 -7.10 -7.70
N CYS A 234 -17.48 -5.87 -7.35
CA CYS A 234 -18.09 -5.57 -6.06
C CYS A 234 -19.15 -4.47 -6.09
N VAL A 235 -19.98 -4.43 -5.05
CA VAL A 235 -20.99 -3.39 -4.81
C VAL A 235 -20.85 -2.85 -3.39
N ILE A 236 -20.86 -1.53 -3.24
CA ILE A 236 -20.62 -0.84 -1.97
C ILE A 236 -21.85 -0.01 -1.58
N ASP A 237 -22.38 -0.22 -0.38
CA ASP A 237 -23.46 0.59 0.24
C ASP A 237 -22.88 1.67 1.18
N PHE A 238 -23.05 2.94 0.82
CA PHE A 238 -22.66 4.09 1.64
C PHE A 238 -23.84 4.56 2.47
N TYR A 239 -23.74 4.43 3.80
CA TYR A 239 -24.87 4.55 4.73
C TYR A 239 -24.51 5.25 6.05
N THR A 240 -25.52 5.49 6.91
CA THR A 240 -25.33 5.80 8.34
C THR A 240 -26.33 5.02 9.20
N ASP A 241 -26.00 4.82 10.49
CA ASP A 241 -26.81 4.01 11.42
C ASP A 241 -28.15 4.68 11.82
N TRP A 242 -28.34 5.96 11.52
CA TRP A 242 -29.58 6.71 11.80
C TRP A 242 -30.45 6.93 10.54
N CYS A 243 -29.91 6.74 9.34
CA CYS A 243 -30.61 6.90 8.06
C CYS A 243 -31.78 5.91 7.89
N GLY A 244 -33.01 6.45 7.81
CA GLY A 244 -34.23 5.67 7.61
C GLY A 244 -34.23 4.82 6.32
N PRO A 245 -34.04 5.42 5.12
CA PRO A 245 -34.00 4.67 3.87
C PRO A 245 -32.89 3.61 3.82
N CYS A 246 -31.76 3.86 4.48
CA CYS A 246 -30.66 2.90 4.61
C CYS A 246 -31.11 1.65 5.40
N LYS A 247 -31.84 1.83 6.50
CA LYS A 247 -32.44 0.72 7.27
C LYS A 247 -33.45 -0.08 6.45
N THR A 248 -34.20 0.56 5.57
CA THR A 248 -35.18 -0.10 4.68
C THR A 248 -34.52 -0.96 3.60
N ILE A 249 -33.39 -0.53 3.03
CA ILE A 249 -32.70 -1.27 1.95
C ILE A 249 -31.73 -2.33 2.48
N LYS A 250 -31.17 -2.16 3.69
CA LYS A 250 -30.15 -3.04 4.27
C LYS A 250 -30.51 -4.55 4.27
N PRO A 251 -31.73 -5.00 4.64
CA PRO A 251 -32.07 -6.43 4.59
C PRO A 251 -32.05 -7.00 3.16
N VAL A 252 -32.38 -6.20 2.14
CA VAL A 252 -32.36 -6.60 0.74
C VAL A 252 -30.92 -6.67 0.22
N PHE A 253 -30.08 -5.70 0.58
CA PHE A 253 -28.64 -5.72 0.28
C PHE A 253 -27.94 -6.94 0.91
N HIS A 254 -28.23 -7.22 2.19
CA HIS A 254 -27.73 -8.41 2.88
C HIS A 254 -28.18 -9.70 2.18
N LYS A 255 -29.46 -9.83 1.82
CA LYS A 255 -29.93 -11.00 1.07
C LYS A 255 -29.23 -11.16 -0.29
N LEU A 256 -29.04 -10.06 -1.02
CA LEU A 256 -28.33 -10.08 -2.31
C LEU A 256 -26.88 -10.55 -2.18
N SER A 257 -26.20 -10.30 -1.05
CA SER A 257 -24.86 -10.84 -0.78
C SER A 257 -24.83 -12.36 -0.62
N ILE A 258 -25.95 -12.98 -0.22
CA ILE A 258 -26.09 -14.43 -0.09
C ILE A 258 -26.49 -15.04 -1.44
N ASP A 259 -27.46 -14.42 -2.13
CA ASP A 259 -27.99 -14.89 -3.41
C ASP A 259 -26.97 -14.78 -4.56
N ASN A 260 -25.89 -14.00 -4.41
CA ASN A 260 -24.89 -13.74 -5.47
C ASN A 260 -23.43 -13.85 -4.95
N PRO A 261 -22.97 -15.05 -4.54
CA PRO A 261 -21.65 -15.25 -3.91
C PRO A 261 -20.44 -15.05 -4.83
N HIS A 262 -20.68 -14.73 -6.11
CA HIS A 262 -19.67 -14.37 -7.11
C HIS A 262 -19.43 -12.84 -7.19
N ILE A 263 -20.19 -12.05 -6.42
CA ILE A 263 -20.09 -10.60 -6.32
C ILE A 263 -19.72 -10.27 -4.88
N ASN A 264 -18.70 -9.45 -4.66
CA ASN A 264 -18.36 -9.01 -3.31
C ASN A 264 -19.27 -7.85 -2.87
N PHE A 265 -19.80 -7.91 -1.65
CA PHE A 265 -20.67 -6.86 -1.11
C PHE A 265 -19.96 -6.15 0.05
N TYR A 266 -19.94 -4.84 -0.01
CA TYR A 266 -19.29 -3.99 0.98
C TYR A 266 -20.23 -2.93 1.54
N ASN A 267 -19.94 -2.40 2.72
CA ASN A 267 -20.59 -1.18 3.20
C ASN A 267 -19.60 -0.20 3.82
N VAL A 268 -19.92 1.09 3.73
CA VAL A 268 -19.14 2.21 4.26
C VAL A 268 -20.08 3.06 5.12
N ASN A 269 -19.75 3.20 6.40
CA ASN A 269 -20.46 4.13 7.27
C ASN A 269 -19.83 5.52 7.14
N ILE A 270 -20.54 6.45 6.48
CA ILE A 270 -19.96 7.75 6.12
C ILE A 270 -19.73 8.67 7.33
N ASP A 271 -20.37 8.42 8.48
CA ASP A 271 -20.07 9.16 9.72
C ASP A 271 -18.68 8.81 10.26
N LYS A 272 -18.23 7.57 10.03
CA LYS A 272 -16.93 7.03 10.45
C LYS A 272 -15.83 7.31 9.42
N VAL A 273 -16.10 7.04 8.14
CA VAL A 273 -15.11 7.10 7.04
C VAL A 273 -15.35 8.33 6.16
N ARG A 274 -15.39 9.51 6.78
CA ARG A 274 -15.79 10.78 6.13
C ARG A 274 -14.95 11.12 4.90
N GLU A 275 -13.63 10.92 5.01
CA GLU A 275 -12.69 11.22 3.92
C GLU A 275 -12.96 10.39 2.64
N LEU A 276 -13.40 9.13 2.79
CA LEU A 276 -13.83 8.28 1.69
C LEU A 276 -15.18 8.73 1.10
N ALA A 277 -16.08 9.25 1.94
CA ALA A 277 -17.36 9.79 1.48
C ALA A 277 -17.19 11.13 0.74
N ASP A 278 -16.37 12.04 1.28
CA ASP A 278 -16.09 13.37 0.72
C ASP A 278 -15.38 13.25 -0.63
N SER A 279 -14.32 12.45 -0.70
CA SER A 279 -13.58 12.18 -1.94
C SER A 279 -14.50 11.60 -3.02
N LEU A 280 -15.21 10.51 -2.72
CA LEU A 280 -16.18 9.91 -3.64
C LEU A 280 -17.43 10.78 -3.88
N GLN A 281 -17.52 11.99 -3.32
CA GLN A 281 -18.64 12.93 -3.49
C GLN A 281 -20.00 12.30 -3.11
N VAL A 282 -20.03 11.55 -2.01
CA VAL A 282 -21.24 10.92 -1.47
C VAL A 282 -22.01 11.92 -0.61
N THR A 283 -22.72 12.84 -1.27
CA THR A 283 -23.48 13.92 -0.62
C THR A 283 -24.88 13.50 -0.14
N SER A 284 -25.25 12.23 -0.27
CA SER A 284 -26.59 11.71 0.05
C SER A 284 -26.57 10.20 0.23
N ILE A 285 -27.46 9.67 1.07
CA ILE A 285 -27.48 8.26 1.49
C ILE A 285 -28.89 7.64 1.47
N PRO A 286 -29.02 6.32 1.21
CA PRO A 286 -27.94 5.42 0.82
C PRO A 286 -27.47 5.74 -0.61
N THR A 287 -26.17 5.63 -0.84
CA THR A 287 -25.58 5.69 -2.19
C THR A 287 -24.88 4.36 -2.45
N PHE A 288 -25.04 3.84 -3.66
CA PHE A 288 -24.44 2.58 -4.07
C PHE A 288 -23.49 2.82 -5.23
N ILE A 289 -22.37 2.09 -5.20
CA ILE A 289 -21.36 2.14 -6.26
C ILE A 289 -20.98 0.71 -6.64
N ILE A 290 -20.88 0.42 -7.93
CA ILE A 290 -20.40 -0.85 -8.50
C ILE A 290 -19.02 -0.63 -9.09
N TYR A 291 -18.08 -1.50 -8.72
CA TYR A 291 -16.77 -1.62 -9.34
C TYR A 291 -16.64 -2.96 -10.07
N GLN A 292 -15.95 -2.96 -11.21
CA GLN A 292 -15.47 -4.16 -11.91
C GLN A 292 -13.99 -3.97 -12.20
N ASN A 293 -13.14 -4.86 -11.68
CA ASN A 293 -11.67 -4.79 -11.77
C ASN A 293 -11.12 -3.38 -11.42
N GLY A 294 -11.47 -2.84 -10.25
CA GLY A 294 -11.07 -1.50 -9.79
C GLY A 294 -11.73 -0.30 -10.48
N GLU A 295 -12.48 -0.48 -11.59
CA GLU A 295 -13.10 0.62 -12.35
C GLU A 295 -14.57 0.84 -11.93
N GLN A 296 -14.96 2.10 -11.66
CA GLN A 296 -16.33 2.46 -11.28
C GLN A 296 -17.29 2.36 -12.49
N LYS A 297 -18.19 1.38 -12.50
CA LYS A 297 -19.13 1.14 -13.62
C LYS A 297 -20.48 1.81 -13.45
N PHE A 298 -21.06 1.74 -12.25
CA PHE A 298 -22.38 2.30 -11.96
C PHE A 298 -22.41 2.97 -10.60
N ARG A 299 -23.24 4.00 -10.48
CA ARG A 299 -23.51 4.74 -9.25
C ARG A 299 -24.96 5.17 -9.22
N TRP A 300 -25.63 5.05 -8.07
CA TRP A 300 -26.95 5.62 -7.85
C TRP A 300 -27.16 5.98 -6.38
N THR A 301 -28.14 6.84 -6.11
CA THR A 301 -28.51 7.30 -4.77
C THR A 301 -29.99 7.03 -4.53
N GLY A 302 -30.33 6.59 -3.31
CA GLY A 302 -31.69 6.28 -2.87
C GLY A 302 -31.92 4.78 -2.67
N GLY A 303 -32.66 4.45 -1.60
CA GLY A 303 -32.94 3.06 -1.17
C GLY A 303 -34.01 2.34 -2.00
N ASN A 304 -33.95 2.42 -3.33
CA ASN A 304 -34.91 1.75 -4.20
C ASN A 304 -34.50 0.28 -4.45
N GLN A 305 -35.32 -0.65 -3.96
CA GLN A 305 -35.08 -2.09 -4.09
C GLN A 305 -35.04 -2.57 -5.55
N ASN A 306 -35.93 -2.05 -6.40
CA ASN A 306 -35.99 -2.45 -7.82
C ASN A 306 -34.73 -2.02 -8.57
N THR A 307 -34.25 -0.79 -8.32
CA THR A 307 -33.00 -0.27 -8.89
C THR A 307 -31.78 -1.08 -8.46
N LEU A 308 -31.70 -1.45 -7.17
CA LEU A 308 -30.64 -2.33 -6.66
C LEU A 308 -30.69 -3.71 -7.35
N HIS A 309 -31.86 -4.34 -7.48
CA HIS A 309 -32.02 -5.60 -8.21
C HIS A 309 -31.66 -5.48 -9.69
N GLU A 310 -32.04 -4.39 -10.36
CA GLU A 310 -31.72 -4.13 -11.77
C GLU A 310 -30.20 -4.05 -11.99
N TYR A 311 -29.50 -3.26 -11.17
CA TYR A 311 -28.04 -3.12 -11.30
C TYR A 311 -27.28 -4.40 -10.94
N ILE A 312 -27.70 -5.15 -9.91
CA ILE A 312 -27.11 -6.47 -9.63
C ILE A 312 -27.31 -7.42 -10.81
N ASN A 313 -28.51 -7.47 -11.41
CA ASN A 313 -28.77 -8.33 -12.56
C ASN A 313 -27.99 -7.93 -13.84
N LYS A 314 -27.59 -6.66 -13.99
CA LYS A 314 -26.75 -6.18 -15.11
C LYS A 314 -25.29 -6.64 -15.03
N ILE A 315 -24.85 -7.13 -13.88
CA ILE A 315 -23.45 -7.50 -13.62
C ILE A 315 -23.28 -8.99 -13.27
N LYS A 316 -24.33 -9.80 -13.31
CA LYS A 316 -24.21 -11.27 -13.24
C LYS A 316 -23.70 -11.86 -14.55
#